data_AF-A0A7G2IQI6-F1
#
_entry.id   AF-A0A7G2IQI6-F1
#
_cell.length_a   1.000
_cell.length_b   1.000
_cell.length_c   1.000
_cell.angle_alpha   90.00
_cell.angle_beta   90.00
_cell.angle_gamma   90.00
#
_symmetry.space_group_name_H-M   'P 1'
#
loop_
_entity.id
_entity.type
_entity.pdbx_description
1 polymer ?
#
loop_
_entity_poly.entity_id
_entity_poly.type
_entity_poly.pdbx_seq_one_letter_code
_entity_poly.pdbx_strand_id
1 'polypeptide(L)' 'MNHPEIHVKDWIDVGNRECVVQRLLPPVSPVGVCIVVLNKTKPTTRIAGWKGEKVVLHAQP' A
#
# COMPACT_ATOMS: atom_id res chain seq x y z
N MET A 1 -4.03 -14.93 -6.85
CA MET A 1 -4.31 -14.02 -5.71
C MET A 1 -5.28 -12.97 -6.20
N ASN A 2 -6.52 -12.97 -5.69
CA ASN A 2 -7.50 -11.90 -5.92
C ASN A 2 -7.32 -10.85 -4.84
N HIS A 3 -6.28 -10.01 -4.93
CA HIS A 3 -6.34 -8.76 -4.19
C HIS A 3 -7.32 -7.83 -4.94
N PRO A 4 -8.03 -6.93 -4.26
CA PRO A 4 -8.86 -5.93 -4.93
C PRO A 4 -8.02 -5.16 -5.95
N GLU A 5 -8.66 -4.71 -7.02
CA GLU A 5 -7.98 -3.88 -8.03
C GLU A 5 -7.68 -2.51 -7.42
N ILE A 6 -6.41 -2.26 -7.11
CA ILE A 6 -5.96 -1.00 -6.50
C ILE A 6 -5.35 -0.15 -7.61
N HIS A 7 -5.74 1.12 -7.66
CA HIS A 7 -5.24 2.08 -8.64
C HIS A 7 -4.29 3.11 -8.03
N VAL A 8 -3.46 3.72 -8.87
CA VAL A 8 -2.65 4.87 -8.44
C VAL A 8 -3.57 6.06 -8.15
N LYS A 9 -3.29 6.79 -7.07
CA LYS A 9 -4.10 7.87 -6.45
C LYS A 9 -5.35 7.41 -5.70
N ASP A 10 -5.58 6.11 -5.62
CA ASP A 10 -6.67 5.56 -4.82
C ASP A 10 -6.43 5.75 -3.31
N TRP A 11 -7.50 5.85 -2.54
CA TRP A 11 -7.45 5.98 -1.08
C TRP A 11 -7.78 4.65 -0.44
N ILE A 12 -6.80 4.06 0.25
CA ILE A 12 -6.93 2.75 0.87
C ILE A 12 -6.66 2.83 2.38
N ASP A 13 -7.39 2.03 3.17
CA ASP A 13 -7.04 1.83 4.58
C ASP A 13 -5.85 0.87 4.68
N VAL A 14 -4.77 1.36 5.29
CA VAL A 14 -3.58 0.56 5.57
C VAL A 14 -3.32 0.55 7.06
N GLY A 15 -3.83 -0.47 7.74
CA GLY A 15 -3.64 -0.64 9.17
C GLY A 15 -4.29 0.49 9.99
N ASN A 16 -5.56 0.80 9.70
CA ASN A 16 -6.34 1.84 10.38
C ASN A 16 -5.86 3.28 10.08
N ARG A 17 -5.28 3.48 8.89
CA ARG A 17 -4.84 4.79 8.39
C ARG A 17 -5.19 4.88 6.91
N GLU A 18 -5.97 5.89 6.55
CA GLU A 18 -6.18 6.24 5.14
C GLU A 18 -4.88 6.71 4.51
N CYS A 19 -4.48 6.02 3.45
CA CYS A 19 -3.27 6.31 2.70
C CYS A 19 -3.62 6.43 1.22
N VAL A 20 -2.90 7.30 0.50
CA VAL A 20 -3.05 7.40 -0.95
C VAL A 20 -2.01 6.52 -1.65
N VAL A 21 -2.45 5.74 -2.64
CA VAL A 21 -1.56 4.90 -3.44
C VAL A 21 -0.73 5.79 -4.36
N GLN A 22 0.58 5.79 -4.16
CA GLN A 22 1.49 6.55 -5.01
C GLN A 22 1.91 5.75 -6.24
N ARG A 23 2.16 4.45 -6.07
CA ARG A 23 2.70 3.57 -7.10
C ARG A 23 2.30 2.13 -6.83
N LEU A 24 1.95 1.39 -7.88
CA LEU A 24 1.79 -0.06 -7.80
C LEU A 24 3.13 -0.74 -8.00
N LEU A 25 3.39 -1.79 -7.23
CA LEU A 25 4.56 -2.64 -7.42
C LEU A 25 4.21 -3.75 -8.41
N PRO A 26 5.22 -4.32 -9.11
CA PRO A 26 4.96 -5.44 -10.02
C PRO A 26 4.34 -6.63 -9.24
N PRO A 27 3.47 -7.43 -9.87
CA PRO A 27 2.71 -8.50 -9.20
C PRO A 27 3.57 -9.56 -8.49
N VAL A 28 4.81 -9.70 -8.93
CA VAL A 28 5.82 -10.64 -8.40
C VAL A 28 6.76 -10.00 -7.38
N SER A 29 6.49 -8.77 -6.94
CA SER A 29 7.35 -8.08 -5.99
C SER A 29 7.32 -8.78 -4.62
N PRO A 30 8.47 -9.21 -4.08
CA PRO A 30 8.52 -9.92 -2.80
C PRO A 30 8.30 -8.99 -1.60
N VAL A 31 8.30 -7.67 -1.83
CA VAL A 31 8.25 -6.66 -0.76
C VAL A 31 6.85 -6.09 -0.51
N GLY A 32 5.89 -6.32 -1.41
CA GLY A 32 4.52 -5.81 -1.27
C GLY A 32 3.81 -5.61 -2.61
N VAL A 33 2.63 -4.99 -2.56
CA VAL A 33 1.75 -4.78 -3.73
C VAL A 33 1.74 -3.32 -4.20
N CYS A 34 1.97 -2.35 -3.30
CA CYS A 34 2.00 -0.95 -3.65
C CYS A 34 2.81 -0.10 -2.68
N ILE A 35 3.13 1.12 -3.08
CA ILE A 35 3.71 2.17 -2.26
C ILE A 35 2.61 3.19 -1.97
N VAL A 36 2.41 3.50 -0.70
CA VAL A 36 1.39 4.42 -0.22
C VAL A 36 2.02 5.63 0.47
N VAL A 37 1.34 6.77 0.43
CA VAL A 37 1.70 7.97 1.18
C VAL A 37 0.78 8.10 2.40
N LEU A 38 1.38 8.12 3.59
CA LEU A 38 0.68 8.16 4.88
C LEU A 38 0.20 9.56 5.29
N ASN A 39 0.82 10.62 4.77
CA ASN A 39 0.58 11.99 5.23
C ASN A 39 0.72 12.98 4.07
N LYS A 40 -0.31 13.81 3.85
CA LYS A 40 -0.35 14.86 2.81
C LYS A 40 0.58 16.03 3.12
N THR A 41 0.75 16.37 4.40
CA THR A 41 1.52 17.53 4.87
C THR A 41 3.01 17.22 4.91
N LYS A 42 3.39 15.97 5.18
CA LYS A 42 4.76 15.46 5.08
C LYS A 42 4.75 14.12 4.36
N PRO A 43 4.95 14.09 3.02
CA PRO A 43 4.80 12.89 2.21
C PRO A 43 5.75 11.80 2.71
N THR A 44 5.21 10.89 3.50
CA THR A 44 5.94 9.75 4.06
C THR A 44 5.46 8.53 3.30
N THR A 45 6.33 7.97 2.47
CA THR A 45 6.03 6.79 1.67
C THR A 45 6.35 5.53 2.45
N ARG A 46 5.48 4.52 2.34
CA ARG A 46 5.75 3.17 2.84
C ARG A 46 5.26 2.13 1.86
N ILE A 47 5.90 0.97 1.90
CA ILE A 47 5.47 -0.19 1.12
C ILE A 47 4.32 -0.84 1.87
N ALA A 48 3.27 -1.17 1.14
CA ALA A 48 2.10 -1.86 1.64
C ALA A 48 1.94 -3.20 0.92
N GLY A 49 1.60 -4.22 1.69
CA GLY A 49 1.42 -5.60 1.24
C GLY A 49 -0.02 -6.07 1.45
N TRP A 50 -0.48 -7.00 0.62
CA TRP A 50 -1.76 -7.67 0.81
C TRP A 50 -1.59 -8.85 1.76
N LYS A 51 -2.29 -8.85 2.90
CA LYS A 51 -2.28 -9.94 3.89
C LYS A 51 -3.54 -10.81 3.79
N GLY A 52 -3.95 -11.16 2.57
CA GLY A 52 -5.09 -12.05 2.30
C GLY A 52 -6.47 -11.40 2.46
N GLU A 53 -6.66 -10.53 3.45
CA GLU A 53 -7.93 -9.86 3.76
C GLU A 53 -7.84 -8.33 3.71
N LYS A 54 -6.66 -7.78 4.04
CA LYS A 54 -6.44 -6.34 4.10
C LYS A 54 -5.04 -5.95 3.68
N VAL A 55 -4.90 -4.70 3.27
CA VAL A 55 -3.60 -4.08 3.01
C VAL A 55 -2.98 -3.68 4.35
N VAL A 56 -1.71 -4.05 4.54
CA VAL A 56 -0.94 -3.72 5.76
C VAL A 56 0.39 -3.09 5.36
N LEU A 57 0.92 -2.21 6.22
CA LEU A 57 2.27 -1.70 6.02
C LEU A 57 3.26 -2.85 6.14
N HIS A 58 4.13 -2.99 5.15
CA HIS A 58 5.25 -3.90 5.26
C HIS A 58 6.22 -3.30 6.28
N ALA A 59 6.50 -4.03 7.36
CA ALA A 59 7.60 -3.69 8.24
C ALA A 59 8.89 -3.91 7.44
N GLN A 60 9.66 -2.85 7.19
CA GLN A 60 11.07 -3.05 6.82
C GLN A 60 11.78 -3.55 8.09
N PRO A 61 12.62 -4.60 8.00
CA PRO A 61 13.42 -5.05 9.12
C PRO A 61 14.36 -3.94 9.63
#